data_AF-A0A1B8DU99-F1
#
_entry.id   AF-A0A1B8DU99-F1
#
_cell.length_a   1.000
_cell.length_b   1.000
_cell.length_c   1.000
_cell.angle_alpha   90.00
_cell.angle_beta   90.00
_cell.angle_gamma   90.00
#
_symmetry.space_group_name_H-M   'P 1'
#
loop_
_entity.id
_entity.type
_entity.pdbx_description
1 polymer ?
#
loop_
_entity_poly.entity_id
_entity_poly.type
_entity_poly.pdbx_seq_one_letter_code
_entity_poly.pdbx_strand_id
1 'polypeptide(L)'
;MAATNNNLPSRVLAGVSIPDTPLIAKALEFARAHSDDFAYNHIIRSMLFGFIITAKIPAIADRDLEVHAVAALLHDIGWDPTGELVSEDKRFEVDGANAARDFLHREAPHWDKHRVQLVWDAIALHTIGSVVFYKEAEVQASSYGIWADFQGPDRVHGGLLTWDEYNVVVKEFPRLELMANLKKVMCHLCVTKPQTTYDNTVGEWGDKYVDSYDRKGKLTQDLLDTCDLDSR
;
A
#
# COMPACT_ATOMS: atom_id res chain seq x y z
N MET A 1 -26.36 7.32 -7.77
CA MET A 1 -26.39 7.83 -6.38
C MET A 1 -25.29 7.07 -5.65
N ALA A 2 -24.17 7.73 -5.39
CA ALA A 2 -23.09 7.14 -4.59
C ALA A 2 -23.64 6.85 -3.19
N ALA A 3 -23.52 5.62 -2.72
CA ALA A 3 -23.95 5.24 -1.38
C ALA A 3 -23.12 6.06 -0.39
N THR A 4 -23.78 6.87 0.44
CA THR A 4 -23.13 7.59 1.52
C THR A 4 -22.66 6.60 2.59
N ASN A 5 -21.45 6.80 3.11
CA ASN A 5 -20.72 5.93 4.06
C ASN A 5 -21.43 5.55 5.37
N ASN A 6 -22.63 6.08 5.62
CA ASN A 6 -23.29 6.02 6.93
C ASN A 6 -24.05 4.74 7.25
N ASN A 7 -24.08 3.74 6.37
CA ASN A 7 -24.90 2.53 6.55
C ASN A 7 -24.17 1.20 6.33
N LEU A 8 -22.84 1.19 6.22
CA LEU A 8 -22.13 -0.10 6.15
C LEU A 8 -22.23 -0.81 7.51
N PRO A 9 -22.54 -2.12 7.55
CA PRO A 9 -22.35 -2.90 8.76
C PRO A 9 -20.90 -2.79 9.21
N SER A 10 -20.66 -2.87 10.51
CA SER A 10 -19.31 -2.78 11.07
C SER A 10 -19.04 -3.93 12.03
N ARG A 11 -17.75 -4.24 12.18
CA ARG A 11 -17.24 -5.20 13.17
C ARG A 11 -16.01 -4.62 13.86
N VAL A 12 -15.69 -5.17 15.02
CA VAL A 12 -14.47 -4.81 15.75
C VAL A 12 -13.37 -5.82 15.43
N LEU A 13 -12.23 -5.33 14.96
CA LEU A 13 -11.02 -6.12 14.73
C LEU A 13 -9.86 -5.47 15.51
N ALA A 14 -9.23 -6.22 16.42
CA ALA A 14 -8.17 -5.72 17.30
C ALA A 14 -8.52 -4.37 17.98
N GLY A 15 -9.76 -4.21 18.44
CA GLY A 15 -10.23 -2.98 19.09
C GLY A 15 -10.62 -1.82 18.16
N VAL A 16 -10.51 -1.99 16.84
CA VAL A 16 -10.87 -0.96 15.85
C VAL A 16 -12.15 -1.34 15.12
N SER A 17 -13.08 -0.38 15.01
CA SER A 17 -14.30 -0.55 14.20
C SER A 17 -13.97 -0.38 12.72
N ILE A 18 -14.27 -1.40 11.92
CA ILE A 18 -14.06 -1.42 10.47
C ILE A 18 -15.35 -1.84 9.76
N PRO A 19 -15.56 -1.50 8.48
CA PRO A 19 -16.70 -2.00 7.73
C PRO A 19 -16.64 -3.52 7.57
N ASP A 20 -17.80 -4.17 7.66
CA ASP A 20 -17.98 -5.63 7.61
C ASP A 20 -18.78 -6.01 6.37
N THR A 21 -18.21 -5.75 5.19
CA THR A 21 -18.86 -6.05 3.91
C THR A 21 -18.35 -7.38 3.33
N PRO A 22 -19.14 -8.07 2.49
CA PRO A 22 -18.67 -9.27 1.79
C PRO A 22 -17.41 -9.02 0.95
N LEU A 23 -17.23 -7.80 0.41
CA LEU A 23 -16.05 -7.44 -0.36
C LEU A 23 -14.79 -7.39 0.51
N ILE A 24 -14.88 -6.83 1.73
CA ILE A 24 -13.77 -6.80 2.68
C ILE A 24 -13.40 -8.22 3.12
N ALA A 25 -14.38 -9.10 3.35
CA ALA A 25 -14.11 -10.50 3.64
C ALA A 25 -13.33 -11.18 2.51
N LYS A 26 -13.74 -10.98 1.25
CA LYS A 26 -13.03 -11.49 0.07
C LYS A 26 -11.64 -10.88 -0.10
N ALA A 27 -11.46 -9.59 0.21
CA ALA A 27 -10.16 -8.93 0.14
C ALA A 27 -9.19 -9.51 1.17
N LEU A 28 -9.67 -9.84 2.38
CA LEU A 28 -8.87 -10.51 3.40
C LEU A 28 -8.44 -11.92 2.96
N GLU A 29 -9.36 -12.70 2.40
CA GLU A 29 -9.06 -14.04 1.87
C GLU A 29 -8.04 -13.97 0.73
N PHE A 30 -8.24 -13.05 -0.21
CA PHE A 30 -7.34 -12.83 -1.33
C PHE A 30 -5.95 -12.40 -0.86
N ALA A 31 -5.88 -11.42 0.04
CA ALA A 31 -4.61 -10.97 0.59
C ALA A 31 -3.91 -12.08 1.39
N ARG A 32 -4.64 -12.92 2.12
CA ARG A 32 -4.06 -14.07 2.83
C ARG A 32 -3.48 -15.12 1.88
N ALA A 33 -4.09 -15.32 0.72
CA ALA A 33 -3.62 -16.27 -0.28
C ALA A 33 -2.33 -15.80 -0.98
N HIS A 34 -2.11 -14.49 -1.07
CA HIS A 34 -1.00 -13.86 -1.81
C HIS A 34 -0.03 -13.08 -0.89
N SER A 35 0.12 -13.48 0.37
CA SER A 35 1.05 -12.83 1.30
C SER A 35 1.68 -13.80 2.28
N ASP A 36 2.97 -13.63 2.51
CA ASP A 36 3.65 -14.23 3.68
C ASP A 36 3.10 -13.65 4.98
N ASP A 37 3.30 -14.35 6.10
CA ASP A 37 2.73 -13.97 7.40
C ASP A 37 3.09 -12.53 7.85
N PHE A 38 4.32 -12.08 7.61
CA PHE A 38 4.75 -10.74 7.99
C PHE A 38 4.03 -9.66 7.15
N ALA A 39 3.85 -9.93 5.84
CA ALA A 39 3.21 -9.04 4.90
C ALA A 39 1.69 -9.00 5.17
N TYR A 40 1.07 -10.16 5.39
CA TYR A 40 -0.33 -10.25 5.78
C TYR A 40 -0.59 -9.49 7.09
N ASN A 41 0.24 -9.68 8.12
CA ASN A 41 0.06 -8.90 9.34
C ASN A 41 0.29 -7.41 9.11
N HIS A 42 1.24 -7.02 8.24
CA HIS A 42 1.46 -5.61 7.86
C HIS A 42 0.23 -4.97 7.24
N ILE A 43 -0.35 -5.55 6.18
CA ILE A 43 -1.54 -4.96 5.52
C ILE A 43 -2.73 -4.81 6.47
N ILE A 44 -2.90 -5.75 7.43
CA ILE A 44 -3.97 -5.67 8.44
C ILE A 44 -3.68 -4.50 9.40
N ARG A 45 -2.46 -4.40 9.93
CA ARG A 45 -2.06 -3.29 10.79
C ARG A 45 -2.20 -1.95 10.07
N SER A 46 -1.76 -1.88 8.81
CA SER A 46 -1.88 -0.69 7.96
C SER A 46 -3.34 -0.25 7.81
N MET A 47 -4.26 -1.17 7.51
CA MET A 47 -5.68 -0.85 7.48
C MET A 47 -6.19 -0.34 8.84
N LEU A 48 -5.89 -1.04 9.94
CA LEU A 48 -6.35 -0.66 11.28
C LEU A 48 -5.83 0.71 11.73
N PHE A 49 -4.54 0.98 11.53
CA PHE A 49 -3.94 2.28 11.83
C PHE A 49 -4.52 3.39 10.94
N GLY A 50 -4.79 3.10 9.67
CA GLY A 50 -5.50 4.00 8.78
C GLY A 50 -6.84 4.43 9.39
N PHE A 51 -7.64 3.48 9.87
CA PHE A 51 -8.93 3.77 10.52
C PHE A 51 -8.78 4.57 11.81
N ILE A 52 -7.81 4.25 12.67
CA ILE A 52 -7.55 4.98 13.93
C ILE A 52 -7.18 6.44 13.65
N ILE A 53 -6.20 6.66 12.76
CA ILE A 53 -5.63 7.99 12.50
C ILE A 53 -6.68 8.89 11.84
N THR A 54 -7.32 8.40 10.79
CA THR A 54 -8.18 9.21 9.92
C THR A 54 -9.53 9.53 10.55
N ALA A 55 -10.02 8.69 11.48
CA ALA A 55 -11.18 9.02 12.30
C ALA A 55 -10.96 10.28 13.17
N LYS A 56 -9.69 10.65 13.41
CA LYS A 56 -9.29 11.84 14.18
C LYS A 56 -8.90 13.03 13.29
N ILE A 57 -9.01 12.90 11.96
CA ILE A 57 -8.74 13.99 11.01
C ILE A 57 -10.08 14.43 10.38
N PRO A 58 -10.69 15.54 10.84
CA PRO A 58 -12.01 15.94 10.38
C PRO A 58 -12.13 16.12 8.86
N ALA A 59 -11.05 16.53 8.18
CA ALA A 59 -11.04 16.79 6.74
C ALA A 59 -11.17 15.54 5.86
N ILE A 60 -10.93 14.34 6.40
CA ILE A 60 -11.00 13.07 5.66
C ILE A 60 -11.78 11.98 6.42
N ALA A 61 -12.56 12.40 7.42
CA ALA A 61 -13.33 11.49 8.27
C ALA A 61 -14.51 10.84 7.54
N ASP A 62 -15.03 11.49 6.49
CA ASP A 62 -16.19 11.07 5.69
C ASP A 62 -15.83 10.30 4.41
N ARG A 63 -14.55 9.96 4.21
CA ARG A 63 -14.04 9.14 3.10
C ARG A 63 -14.79 7.83 2.93
N ASP A 64 -14.77 7.26 1.73
CA ASP A 64 -15.26 5.92 1.42
C ASP A 64 -14.51 4.85 2.23
N LEU A 65 -15.17 4.32 3.26
CA LEU A 65 -14.56 3.39 4.22
C LEU A 65 -14.28 2.03 3.59
N GLU A 66 -15.07 1.61 2.60
CA GLU A 66 -14.88 0.33 1.92
C GLU A 66 -13.72 0.44 0.90
N VAL A 67 -13.61 1.56 0.17
CA VAL A 67 -12.45 1.85 -0.69
C VAL A 67 -11.17 1.91 0.14
N HIS A 68 -11.18 2.65 1.26
CA HIS A 68 -10.04 2.71 2.18
C HIS A 68 -9.63 1.32 2.70
N ALA A 69 -10.60 0.50 3.14
CA ALA A 69 -10.32 -0.84 3.62
C ALA A 69 -9.70 -1.73 2.54
N VAL A 70 -10.31 -1.79 1.36
CA VAL A 70 -9.81 -2.62 0.25
C VAL A 70 -8.44 -2.17 -0.22
N ALA A 71 -8.22 -0.85 -0.37
CA ALA A 71 -6.91 -0.32 -0.75
C ALA A 71 -5.81 -0.70 0.25
N ALA A 72 -6.05 -0.49 1.55
CA ALA A 72 -5.07 -0.82 2.58
C ALA A 72 -4.79 -2.33 2.67
N LEU A 73 -5.81 -3.17 2.50
CA LEU A 73 -5.65 -4.63 2.52
C LEU A 73 -4.89 -5.17 1.30
N LEU A 74 -4.90 -4.45 0.18
CA LEU A 74 -4.31 -4.93 -1.07
C LEU A 74 -3.03 -4.20 -1.49
N HIS A 75 -2.53 -3.22 -0.71
CA HIS A 75 -1.45 -2.36 -1.19
C HIS A 75 -0.11 -3.07 -1.48
N ASP A 76 0.19 -4.14 -0.74
CA ASP A 76 1.45 -4.89 -0.87
C ASP A 76 1.28 -6.27 -1.50
N ILE A 77 0.16 -6.56 -2.18
CA ILE A 77 0.00 -7.83 -2.92
C ILE A 77 0.97 -7.94 -4.10
N GLY A 78 1.68 -6.86 -4.46
CA GLY A 78 2.82 -6.92 -5.36
C GLY A 78 4.06 -7.62 -4.77
N TRP A 79 4.03 -8.02 -3.49
CA TRP A 79 5.03 -8.88 -2.84
C TRP A 79 4.63 -10.36 -2.85
N ASP A 80 3.64 -10.73 -3.65
CA ASP A 80 3.07 -12.08 -3.71
C ASP A 80 4.16 -13.18 -3.85
N PRO A 81 4.33 -14.06 -2.84
CA PRO A 81 5.36 -15.09 -2.85
C PRO A 81 5.09 -16.21 -3.86
N THR A 82 3.86 -16.32 -4.39
CA THR A 82 3.53 -17.30 -5.44
C THR A 82 4.03 -16.87 -6.81
N GLY A 83 4.28 -15.57 -7.00
CA GLY A 83 4.65 -14.97 -8.27
C GLY A 83 3.49 -14.79 -9.26
N GLU A 84 2.26 -15.20 -8.91
CA GLU A 84 1.10 -15.09 -9.81
C GLU A 84 0.72 -13.64 -10.12
N LEU A 85 0.94 -12.73 -9.15
CA LEU A 85 0.59 -11.31 -9.27
C LEU A 85 1.79 -10.42 -9.64
N VAL A 86 2.99 -10.98 -9.82
CA VAL A 86 4.23 -10.21 -10.03
C VAL A 86 4.69 -10.32 -11.47
N SER A 87 4.90 -9.17 -12.13
CA SER A 87 5.43 -9.12 -13.49
C SER A 87 6.93 -8.78 -13.51
N GLU A 88 7.59 -9.08 -14.63
CA GLU A 88 9.03 -8.80 -14.83
C GLU A 88 9.30 -7.32 -15.12
N ASP A 89 8.32 -6.58 -15.64
CA ASP A 89 8.50 -5.27 -16.27
C ASP A 89 7.83 -4.10 -15.51
N LYS A 90 7.09 -4.36 -14.42
CA LYS A 90 6.43 -3.32 -13.62
C LYS A 90 6.94 -3.32 -12.18
N ARG A 91 6.82 -2.17 -11.52
CA ARG A 91 7.13 -2.03 -10.10
C ARG A 91 6.11 -2.80 -9.27
N PHE A 92 6.48 -3.19 -8.05
CA PHE A 92 5.58 -3.97 -7.19
C PHE A 92 4.30 -3.18 -6.84
N GLU A 93 4.39 -1.85 -6.73
CA GLU A 93 3.22 -0.99 -6.48
C GLU A 93 2.23 -1.05 -7.64
N VAL A 94 2.72 -1.10 -8.88
CA VAL A 94 1.88 -1.19 -10.09
C VAL A 94 1.33 -2.60 -10.28
N ASP A 95 2.13 -3.63 -10.00
CA ASP A 95 1.67 -5.03 -9.97
C ASP A 95 0.51 -5.19 -8.98
N GLY A 96 0.70 -4.70 -7.74
CA GLY A 96 -0.34 -4.73 -6.71
C GLY A 96 -1.58 -3.93 -7.10
N ALA A 97 -1.42 -2.72 -7.63
CA ALA A 97 -2.55 -1.91 -8.06
C ALA A 97 -3.35 -2.57 -9.20
N ASN A 98 -2.67 -3.19 -10.17
CA ASN A 98 -3.31 -3.92 -11.26
C ASN A 98 -4.05 -5.16 -10.75
N ALA A 99 -3.43 -5.95 -9.88
CA ALA A 99 -4.05 -7.11 -9.26
C ALA A 99 -5.29 -6.73 -8.44
N ALA A 100 -5.24 -5.63 -7.68
CA ALA A 100 -6.38 -5.11 -6.93
C ALA A 100 -7.52 -4.65 -7.85
N ARG A 101 -7.21 -3.98 -8.97
CA ARG A 101 -8.21 -3.61 -9.97
C ARG A 101 -8.88 -4.83 -10.59
N ASP A 102 -8.11 -5.87 -10.93
CA ASP A 102 -8.66 -7.10 -11.49
C ASP A 102 -9.51 -7.87 -10.47
N PHE A 103 -9.09 -7.88 -9.20
CA PHE A 103 -9.89 -8.37 -8.07
C PHE A 103 -11.23 -7.62 -7.98
N LEU A 104 -11.22 -6.29 -8.02
CA LEU A 104 -12.43 -5.47 -7.95
C LEU A 104 -13.37 -5.68 -9.15
N HIS A 105 -12.82 -5.87 -10.36
CA HIS A 105 -13.64 -6.19 -11.53
C HIS A 105 -14.39 -7.52 -11.38
N ARG A 106 -13.83 -8.49 -10.67
CA ARG A 106 -14.48 -9.78 -10.39
C ARG A 106 -15.44 -9.70 -9.20
N GLU A 107 -14.98 -9.13 -8.09
CA GLU A 107 -15.67 -9.20 -6.80
C GLU A 107 -16.61 -8.03 -6.53
N ALA A 108 -16.43 -6.91 -7.23
CA ALA A 108 -17.20 -5.69 -7.09
C ALA A 108 -17.60 -5.07 -8.45
N PRO A 109 -18.25 -5.84 -9.37
CA PRO A 109 -18.59 -5.34 -10.71
C PRO A 109 -19.59 -4.16 -10.71
N HIS A 110 -20.19 -3.86 -9.57
CA HIS A 110 -21.10 -2.74 -9.35
C HIS A 110 -20.38 -1.45 -8.93
N TRP A 111 -19.10 -1.50 -8.57
CA TRP A 111 -18.31 -0.30 -8.28
C TRP A 111 -18.14 0.54 -9.54
N ASP A 112 -18.26 1.85 -9.39
CA ASP A 112 -17.97 2.76 -10.48
C ASP A 112 -16.46 2.86 -10.74
N LYS A 113 -16.13 3.49 -11.88
CA LYS A 113 -14.73 3.67 -12.29
C LYS A 113 -13.92 4.49 -11.29
N HIS A 114 -14.55 5.40 -10.55
CA HIS A 114 -13.85 6.28 -9.64
C HIS A 114 -13.41 5.54 -8.38
N ARG A 115 -14.27 4.71 -7.78
CA ARG A 115 -13.89 3.87 -6.62
C ARG A 115 -12.75 2.91 -6.96
N VAL A 116 -12.81 2.28 -8.14
CA VAL A 116 -11.73 1.40 -8.63
C VAL A 116 -10.43 2.20 -8.86
N GLN A 117 -10.53 3.41 -9.42
CA GLN A 117 -9.38 4.30 -9.59
C GLN A 117 -8.77 4.71 -8.25
N LEU A 118 -9.57 5.03 -7.24
CA LEU A 118 -9.08 5.40 -5.90
C LEU A 118 -8.28 4.26 -5.26
N VAL A 119 -8.74 3.00 -5.40
CA VAL A 119 -7.95 1.84 -4.94
C VAL A 119 -6.65 1.72 -5.72
N TRP A 120 -6.71 1.83 -7.05
CA TRP A 120 -5.50 1.74 -7.87
C TRP A 120 -4.49 2.85 -7.52
N ASP A 121 -4.94 4.09 -7.36
CA ASP A 121 -4.10 5.24 -7.00
C ASP A 121 -3.52 5.10 -5.60
N ALA A 122 -4.33 4.65 -4.62
CA ALA A 122 -3.86 4.41 -3.27
C ALA A 122 -2.71 3.42 -3.23
N ILE A 123 -2.80 2.34 -4.03
CA ILE A 123 -1.79 1.30 -4.08
C ILE A 123 -0.58 1.73 -4.92
N ALA A 124 -0.79 2.25 -6.14
CA ALA A 124 0.32 2.60 -7.03
C ALA A 124 1.21 3.73 -6.48
N LEU A 125 0.66 4.59 -5.61
CA LEU A 125 1.35 5.77 -5.09
C LEU A 125 1.79 5.64 -3.62
N HIS A 126 1.50 4.53 -2.92
CA HIS A 126 1.67 4.45 -1.47
C HIS A 126 3.12 4.64 -0.98
N THR A 127 4.11 4.37 -1.82
CA THR A 127 5.54 4.58 -1.52
C THR A 127 6.00 6.01 -1.79
N ILE A 128 5.17 6.86 -2.39
CA ILE A 128 5.50 8.22 -2.84
C ILE A 128 4.84 9.26 -1.92
N GLY A 129 5.41 9.43 -0.73
CA GLY A 129 4.87 10.32 0.31
C GLY A 129 4.68 11.76 -0.14
N SER A 130 5.53 12.26 -1.04
CA SER A 130 5.42 13.62 -1.60
C SER A 130 4.21 13.82 -2.52
N VAL A 131 3.52 12.75 -2.92
CA VAL A 131 2.34 12.79 -3.80
C VAL A 131 1.10 12.32 -3.06
N VAL A 132 1.20 11.18 -2.36
CA VAL A 132 0.02 10.45 -1.89
C VAL A 132 -0.80 11.22 -0.85
N PHE A 133 -0.18 12.06 -0.04
CA PHE A 133 -0.88 12.91 0.94
C PHE A 133 -1.60 14.12 0.33
N TYR A 134 -1.45 14.38 -0.97
CA TYR A 134 -2.19 15.41 -1.71
C TYR A 134 -3.34 14.84 -2.56
N LYS A 135 -3.53 13.52 -2.55
CA LYS A 135 -4.62 12.83 -3.26
C LYS A 135 -5.91 12.84 -2.44
N GLU A 136 -6.94 12.16 -2.92
CA GLU A 136 -8.26 12.05 -2.31
C GLU A 136 -8.22 11.36 -0.93
N ALA A 137 -9.28 11.52 -0.15
CA ALA A 137 -9.33 11.16 1.27
C ALA A 137 -9.05 9.68 1.54
N GLU A 138 -9.48 8.78 0.66
CA GLU A 138 -9.28 7.33 0.73
C GLU A 138 -7.81 6.95 0.51
N VAL A 139 -7.17 7.65 -0.43
CA VAL A 139 -5.76 7.51 -0.76
C VAL A 139 -4.91 7.96 0.43
N GLN A 140 -5.17 9.17 0.95
CA GLN A 140 -4.51 9.68 2.14
C GLN A 140 -4.69 8.73 3.34
N ALA A 141 -5.91 8.22 3.55
CA ALA A 141 -6.22 7.37 4.68
C ALA A 141 -5.45 6.05 4.67
N SER A 142 -5.36 5.42 3.49
CA SER A 142 -4.56 4.20 3.31
C SER A 142 -3.09 4.50 3.63
N SER A 143 -2.55 5.60 3.11
CA SER A 143 -1.16 5.98 3.33
C SER A 143 -0.83 6.32 4.77
N TYR A 144 -1.73 6.99 5.51
CA TYR A 144 -1.51 7.24 6.94
C TYR A 144 -1.29 5.94 7.71
N GLY A 145 -2.10 4.92 7.44
CA GLY A 145 -1.98 3.62 8.08
C GLY A 145 -0.71 2.86 7.70
N ILE A 146 -0.41 2.80 6.39
CA ILE A 146 0.79 2.15 5.84
C ILE A 146 2.06 2.75 6.44
N TRP A 147 2.16 4.08 6.41
CA TRP A 147 3.35 4.78 6.90
C TRP A 147 3.49 4.66 8.42
N ALA A 148 2.37 4.70 9.17
CA ALA A 148 2.38 4.51 10.60
C ALA A 148 2.91 3.13 11.03
N ASP A 149 2.63 2.04 10.29
CA ASP A 149 3.17 0.72 10.63
C ASP A 149 4.68 0.61 10.43
N PHE A 150 5.27 1.38 9.51
CA PHE A 150 6.72 1.43 9.34
C PHE A 150 7.40 2.37 10.33
N GLN A 151 6.80 3.53 10.61
CA GLN A 151 7.45 4.61 11.33
C GLN A 151 7.16 4.63 12.83
N GLY A 152 6.05 4.02 13.24
CA GLY A 152 5.56 4.00 14.61
C GLY A 152 4.87 5.30 15.06
N PRO A 153 4.21 5.28 16.24
CA PRO A 153 3.41 6.40 16.74
C PRO A 153 4.17 7.73 16.86
N ASP A 154 5.45 7.70 17.23
CA ASP A 154 6.26 8.91 17.46
C ASP A 154 6.49 9.75 16.19
N ARG A 155 6.25 9.16 15.01
CA ARG A 155 6.37 9.84 13.70
C ARG A 155 5.01 10.26 13.12
N VAL A 156 3.92 9.86 13.77
CA VAL A 156 2.56 10.29 13.42
C VAL A 156 2.27 11.61 14.13
N HIS A 157 2.13 12.67 13.34
CA HIS A 157 1.95 14.03 13.88
C HIS A 157 0.60 14.19 14.59
N GLY A 158 0.54 15.11 15.56
CA GLY A 158 -0.71 15.50 16.20
C GLY A 158 -1.29 14.49 17.19
N GLY A 159 -0.53 13.46 17.59
CA GLY A 159 -1.03 12.42 18.51
C GLY A 159 -2.17 11.58 17.94
N LEU A 160 -2.26 11.51 16.61
CA LEU A 160 -3.35 10.79 15.91
C LEU A 160 -3.25 9.27 16.11
N LEU A 161 -2.09 8.75 16.47
CA LEU A 161 -1.87 7.38 16.89
C LEU A 161 -1.07 7.37 18.19
N THR A 162 -1.59 6.70 19.22
CA THR A 162 -0.90 6.52 20.50
C THR A 162 -0.20 5.16 20.56
N TRP A 163 0.78 5.02 21.46
CA TRP A 163 1.41 3.73 21.72
C TRP A 163 0.43 2.67 22.26
N ASP A 164 -0.59 3.08 23.03
CA ASP A 164 -1.60 2.14 23.53
C ASP A 164 -2.45 1.57 22.39
N GLU A 165 -2.92 2.41 21.48
CA GLU A 165 -3.65 1.98 20.27
C GLU A 165 -2.77 1.10 19.36
N TYR A 166 -1.51 1.51 19.17
CA TYR A 166 -0.56 0.75 18.37
C TYR A 166 -0.28 -0.64 18.95
N ASN A 167 -0.05 -0.72 20.26
CA ASN A 167 0.30 -1.97 20.95
C ASN A 167 -0.86 -2.97 20.98
N VAL A 168 -2.12 -2.51 21.07
CA VAL A 168 -3.29 -3.39 20.96
C VAL A 168 -3.33 -4.08 19.60
N VAL A 169 -3.14 -3.32 18.52
CA VAL A 169 -3.13 -3.86 17.15
C VAL A 169 -1.95 -4.80 16.91
N VAL A 170 -0.73 -4.40 17.32
CA VAL A 170 0.47 -5.23 17.17
C VAL A 170 0.43 -6.52 17.99
N LYS A 171 -0.27 -6.52 19.13
CA LYS A 171 -0.46 -7.72 19.95
C LYS A 171 -1.26 -8.80 19.20
N GLU A 172 -2.33 -8.41 18.51
CA GLU A 172 -3.17 -9.33 17.72
C GLU A 172 -2.54 -9.69 16.37
N PHE A 173 -1.81 -8.74 15.75
CA PHE A 173 -1.10 -8.94 14.49
C PHE A 173 0.40 -8.66 14.66
N PRO A 174 1.18 -9.63 15.18
CA PRO A 174 2.61 -9.44 15.43
C PRO A 174 3.40 -8.99 14.21
N ARG A 175 4.45 -8.19 14.42
CA ARG A 175 5.27 -7.62 13.33
C ARG A 175 6.09 -8.63 12.55
N LEU A 176 6.43 -9.78 13.16
CA LEU A 176 7.16 -10.88 12.51
C LEU A 176 8.41 -10.39 11.73
N GLU A 177 9.26 -9.63 12.41
CA GLU A 177 10.49 -9.07 11.84
C GLU A 177 10.27 -8.21 10.57
N LEU A 178 9.15 -7.49 10.47
CA LEU A 178 8.74 -6.69 9.31
C LEU A 178 9.90 -5.96 8.61
N MET A 179 10.74 -5.22 9.34
CA MET A 179 11.84 -4.45 8.73
C MET A 179 12.92 -5.33 8.09
N ALA A 180 13.21 -6.49 8.68
CA ALA A 180 14.18 -7.43 8.11
C ALA A 180 13.60 -8.10 6.86
N ASN A 181 12.31 -8.44 6.86
CA ASN A 181 11.66 -9.06 5.70
C ASN A 181 11.38 -8.04 4.59
N LEU A 182 11.00 -6.80 4.91
CA LEU A 182 10.93 -5.68 3.97
C LEU A 182 12.26 -5.51 3.23
N LYS A 183 13.38 -5.48 3.98
CA LYS A 183 14.72 -5.41 3.37
C LYS A 183 14.94 -6.53 2.36
N LYS A 184 14.58 -7.78 2.71
CA LYS A 184 14.72 -8.93 1.81
C LYS A 184 13.90 -8.75 0.53
N VAL A 185 12.64 -8.32 0.66
CA VAL A 185 11.76 -8.04 -0.50
C VAL A 185 12.39 -6.97 -1.40
N MET A 186 12.80 -5.83 -0.85
CA MET A 186 13.39 -4.74 -1.65
C MET A 186 14.67 -5.17 -2.36
N CYS A 187 15.56 -5.90 -1.67
CA CYS A 187 16.77 -6.44 -2.28
C CYS A 187 16.46 -7.48 -3.35
N HIS A 188 15.45 -8.34 -3.12
CA HIS A 188 15.02 -9.34 -4.09
C HIS A 188 14.53 -8.67 -5.39
N LEU A 189 13.69 -7.64 -5.30
CA LEU A 189 13.21 -6.87 -6.46
C LEU A 189 14.37 -6.22 -7.24
N CYS A 190 15.38 -5.70 -6.54
CA CYS A 190 16.59 -5.17 -7.15
C CYS A 190 17.41 -6.23 -7.89
N VAL A 191 17.33 -7.51 -7.50
CA VAL A 191 18.04 -8.61 -8.18
C VAL A 191 17.23 -9.16 -9.34
N THR A 192 15.92 -9.35 -9.17
CA THR A 192 15.08 -10.07 -10.14
C THR A 192 14.49 -9.19 -11.23
N LYS A 193 14.19 -7.92 -10.94
CA LYS A 193 13.65 -6.97 -11.92
C LYS A 193 14.20 -5.55 -11.76
N PRO A 194 15.54 -5.37 -11.80
CA PRO A 194 16.20 -4.11 -11.47
C PRO A 194 15.75 -2.89 -12.30
N GLN A 195 15.32 -3.10 -13.55
CA GLN A 195 14.84 -2.03 -14.43
C GLN A 195 13.61 -1.31 -13.84
N THR A 196 12.85 -2.01 -12.99
CA THR A 196 11.64 -1.48 -12.35
C THR A 196 11.95 -0.67 -11.08
N THR A 197 13.20 -0.68 -10.61
CA THR A 197 13.58 -0.09 -9.31
C THR A 197 14.47 1.16 -9.44
N TYR A 198 14.95 1.50 -10.64
CA TYR A 198 15.98 2.53 -10.82
C TYR A 198 15.57 3.95 -10.40
N ASP A 199 14.31 4.32 -10.60
CA ASP A 199 13.82 5.70 -10.41
C ASP A 199 12.95 5.87 -9.15
N ASN A 200 13.03 4.94 -8.20
CA ASN A 200 12.20 4.93 -7.00
C ASN A 200 12.96 4.46 -5.75
N THR A 201 12.28 4.49 -4.59
CA THR A 201 12.90 4.16 -3.30
C THR A 201 13.41 2.73 -3.20
N VAL A 202 12.84 1.77 -3.96
CA VAL A 202 13.35 0.38 -3.98
C VAL A 202 14.82 0.37 -4.43
N GLY A 203 15.17 1.19 -5.41
CA GLY A 203 16.55 1.33 -5.87
C GLY A 203 17.54 1.81 -4.80
N GLU A 204 17.08 2.56 -3.79
CA GLU A 204 17.93 3.00 -2.67
C GLU A 204 18.35 1.81 -1.78
N TRP A 205 17.53 0.76 -1.70
CA TRP A 205 17.89 -0.48 -1.03
C TRP A 205 18.92 -1.27 -1.82
N GLY A 206 18.74 -1.33 -3.15
CA GLY A 206 19.69 -1.96 -4.06
C GLY A 206 21.07 -1.34 -3.95
N ASP A 207 21.16 -0.01 -4.06
CA ASP A 207 22.43 0.73 -3.95
C ASP A 207 23.16 0.46 -2.63
N LYS A 208 22.41 0.24 -1.54
CA LYS A 208 22.96 0.10 -0.20
C LYS A 208 23.30 -1.34 0.17
N TYR A 209 22.58 -2.32 -0.36
CA TYR A 209 22.58 -3.69 0.17
C TYR A 209 22.79 -4.80 -0.86
N VAL A 210 22.85 -4.49 -2.16
CA VAL A 210 23.02 -5.49 -3.22
C VAL A 210 24.28 -5.17 -4.03
N ASP A 211 25.34 -5.94 -3.82
CA ASP A 211 26.66 -5.70 -4.45
C ASP A 211 26.62 -5.71 -5.99
N SER A 212 25.71 -6.48 -6.59
CA SER A 212 25.55 -6.56 -8.05
C SER A 212 24.63 -5.49 -8.64
N TYR A 213 24.06 -4.62 -7.80
CA TYR A 213 23.12 -3.59 -8.23
C TYR A 213 23.85 -2.28 -8.47
N ASP A 214 23.59 -1.68 -9.64
CA ASP A 214 24.16 -0.40 -10.03
C ASP A 214 23.15 0.37 -10.88
N ARG A 215 22.88 1.62 -10.52
CA ARG A 215 21.98 2.54 -11.23
C ARG A 215 22.70 3.46 -12.21
N LYS A 216 24.03 3.53 -12.18
CA LYS A 216 24.82 4.42 -13.04
C LYS A 216 24.55 4.14 -14.51
N GLY A 217 24.17 5.18 -15.26
CA GLY A 217 23.86 5.07 -16.68
C GLY A 217 22.49 4.46 -16.99
N LYS A 218 21.62 4.28 -15.98
CA LYS A 218 20.32 3.62 -16.10
C LYS A 218 19.17 4.45 -15.54
N LEU A 219 19.45 5.67 -15.09
CA LEU A 219 18.44 6.55 -14.56
C LEU A 219 17.79 7.37 -15.68
N THR A 220 16.63 7.96 -15.40
CA THR A 220 15.87 8.74 -16.39
C THR A 220 16.68 9.90 -16.97
N GLN A 221 17.52 10.59 -16.18
CA GLN A 221 18.34 11.67 -16.72
C GLN A 221 19.38 11.15 -17.71
N ASP A 222 19.94 9.95 -17.50
CA ASP A 222 20.93 9.37 -18.41
C ASP A 222 20.30 9.14 -19.79
N LEU A 223 19.02 8.74 -19.84
CA LEU A 223 18.26 8.65 -21.08
C LEU A 223 18.05 10.04 -21.71
N LEU A 224 17.55 11.00 -20.92
CA LEU A 224 17.19 12.33 -21.42
C LEU A 224 18.42 13.11 -21.94
N ASP A 225 19.60 12.92 -21.36
CA ASP A 225 20.86 13.52 -21.82
C ASP A 225 21.28 13.01 -23.21
N THR A 226 20.77 11.85 -23.66
CA THR A 226 21.02 11.33 -25.02
C THR A 226 20.03 11.87 -26.07
N CYS A 227 18.95 12.51 -25.63
CA CYS A 227 17.90 13.02 -26.52
C CYS A 227 18.28 14.38 -27.12
N ASP A 228 19.20 14.36 -28.09
CA ASP A 228 19.53 15.57 -28.88
C ASP A 228 18.52 15.73 -30.04
N LEU A 229 17.34 16.25 -29.69
CA LEU A 229 16.27 16.59 -30.64
C LEU A 229 16.35 18.04 -31.13
N ASP A 230 16.99 18.93 -30.36
CA ASP A 230 17.08 20.36 -30.69
C ASP A 230 18.13 20.66 -31.77
N SER A 231 19.07 19.74 -32.03
CA SER A 231 20.07 19.85 -33.11
C SER A 231 19.64 19.23 -34.45
N ARG A 232 18.45 18.62 -34.53
CA ARG A 232 17.95 17.87 -35.70
C ARG A 232 17.02 18.67 -36.62
#